data_AF-A0A924KI90-F1
#
_entry.id   AF-A0A924KI90-F1
#
_cell.length_a   1.000
_cell.length_b   1.000
_cell.length_c   1.000
_cell.angle_alpha   90.00
_cell.angle_beta   90.00
_cell.angle_gamma   90.00
#
_symmetry.space_group_name_H-M   'P 1'
#
loop_
_entity.id
_entity.type
_entity.pdbx_description
1 polymer ?
#
loop_
_entity_poly.entity_id
_entity_poly.type
_entity_poly.pdbx_seq_one_letter_code
_entity_poly.pdbx_strand_id
1 'polypeptide(L)'
;MLFSYLYKKKIVLPLSITRKIFMIMAITIAPTYFLSILWLKLPALLYLIAGAAGILQLLVLFYFVKLILLVKKNVTQKFTTKYLWILASIAFILKIILQVLSVIPFLSYYAFSFRPIVIGYLHLSFLGIISFFILAYINQVLIAQGKQISKTGALIFSTGVLLQEIVLMIQGLEVMEFKPLPYANLILFFLAIMIGIGLVWIAITVSKSANYKLTQNSST
;
A
#
# COMPACT_ATOMS: atom_id res chain seq x y z
N MET A 1 11.44 3.27 -7.51
CA MET A 1 10.70 4.15 -8.45
C MET A 1 10.44 5.56 -7.88
N LEU A 2 9.90 5.74 -6.67
CA LEU A 2 9.75 7.06 -6.01
C LEU A 2 11.05 7.88 -6.02
N PHE A 3 12.16 7.27 -5.62
CA PHE A 3 13.46 7.96 -5.55
C PHE A 3 14.01 8.38 -6.91
N SER A 4 13.72 7.64 -7.98
CA SER A 4 14.09 8.00 -9.35
C SER A 4 13.24 9.18 -9.86
N TYR A 5 11.96 9.23 -9.49
CA TYR A 5 11.08 10.36 -9.77
C TYR A 5 11.52 11.64 -9.02
N LEU A 6 11.91 11.52 -7.75
CA LEU A 6 12.42 12.64 -6.95
C LEU A 6 13.77 13.18 -7.47
N TYR A 7 14.63 12.30 -7.99
CA TYR A 7 15.89 12.67 -8.63
C TYR A 7 15.67 13.54 -9.88
N LYS A 8 14.71 13.17 -10.74
CA LYS A 8 14.33 13.99 -11.92
C LYS A 8 13.81 15.38 -11.55
N LYS A 9 13.26 15.57 -10.36
CA LYS A 9 12.75 16.86 -9.86
C LYS A 9 13.76 17.71 -9.07
N LYS A 10 15.06 17.33 -9.03
CA LYS A 10 16.13 18.07 -8.33
C LYS A 10 15.81 18.36 -6.84
N ILE A 11 15.11 17.46 -6.16
CA ILE A 11 14.89 17.60 -4.72
C ILE A 11 16.11 17.08 -3.99
N VAL A 12 16.77 18.00 -3.28
CA VAL A 12 17.97 17.88 -2.44
C VAL A 12 17.86 16.76 -1.41
N LEU A 13 18.30 15.56 -1.78
CA LEU A 13 18.80 14.57 -0.82
C LEU A 13 20.08 13.94 -1.40
N PRO A 14 21.11 13.70 -0.56
CA PRO A 14 22.30 12.97 -1.02
C PRO A 14 21.87 11.58 -1.51
N LEU A 15 22.11 11.29 -2.80
CA LEU A 15 21.78 10.02 -3.44
C LEU A 15 22.29 8.79 -2.67
N SER A 16 23.42 8.95 -1.97
CA SER A 16 24.05 7.92 -1.15
C SER A 16 23.18 7.48 0.03
N ILE A 17 22.50 8.41 0.71
CA ILE A 17 21.65 8.12 1.87
C ILE A 17 20.39 7.39 1.43
N THR A 18 19.74 7.88 0.37
CA THR A 18 18.56 7.27 -0.23
C THR A 18 18.82 5.83 -0.70
N ARG A 19 19.95 5.58 -1.36
CA ARG A 19 20.35 4.24 -1.82
C ARG A 19 20.62 3.29 -0.66
N LYS A 20 21.30 3.76 0.40
CA LYS A 20 21.55 2.96 1.61
C LYS A 20 20.25 2.58 2.30
N ILE A 21 19.32 3.51 2.49
CA ILE A 21 18.01 3.24 3.08
C ILE A 21 17.24 2.20 2.26
N PHE A 22 17.27 2.31 0.93
CA PHE A 22 16.63 1.34 0.05
C PHE A 22 17.27 -0.06 0.16
N MET A 23 18.60 -0.17 0.21
CA MET A 23 19.28 -1.45 0.41
C MET A 23 18.97 -2.07 1.77
N ILE A 24 18.96 -1.27 2.84
CA ILE A 24 18.60 -1.75 4.19
C ILE A 24 17.16 -2.30 4.18
N MET A 25 16.24 -1.60 3.53
CA MET A 25 14.87 -2.08 3.38
C MET A 25 14.80 -3.36 2.55
N ALA A 26 15.56 -3.47 1.45
CA ALA A 26 15.59 -4.67 0.62
C ALA A 26 16.13 -5.89 1.39
N ILE A 27 17.22 -5.71 2.14
CA ILE A 27 17.85 -6.78 2.93
C ILE A 27 16.95 -7.22 4.08
N THR A 28 16.23 -6.29 4.71
CA THR A 28 15.33 -6.62 5.83
C THR A 28 14.05 -7.34 5.40
N ILE A 29 13.63 -7.25 4.12
CA ILE A 29 12.41 -7.92 3.64
C ILE A 29 12.50 -9.44 3.82
N ALA A 30 13.63 -10.06 3.45
CA ALA A 30 13.85 -11.50 3.58
C ALA A 30 13.66 -12.02 5.02
N PRO A 31 14.35 -11.48 6.04
CA PRO A 31 14.13 -11.92 7.42
C PRO A 31 12.74 -11.55 7.95
N THR A 32 12.13 -10.45 7.52
CA THR A 32 10.76 -10.09 7.97
C THR A 32 9.67 -11.00 7.38
N TYR A 33 9.94 -11.74 6.31
CA TYR A 33 9.01 -12.74 5.77
C TYR A 33 8.74 -13.87 6.78
N PHE A 34 9.74 -14.28 7.55
CA PHE A 34 9.58 -15.25 8.62
C PHE A 34 8.59 -14.79 9.69
N LEU A 35 8.46 -13.46 9.87
CA LEU A 35 7.46 -12.89 10.77
C LEU A 35 6.03 -13.14 10.29
N SER A 36 5.79 -13.21 8.97
CA SER A 36 4.48 -13.51 8.39
C SER A 36 4.15 -15.01 8.40
N ILE A 37 5.12 -15.89 8.67
CA ILE A 37 4.95 -17.35 8.76
C ILE A 37 5.18 -17.85 10.18
N LEU A 38 5.02 -16.98 11.18
CA LEU A 38 5.26 -17.32 12.59
C LEU A 38 4.40 -18.48 13.12
N TRP A 39 3.34 -18.84 12.39
CA TRP A 39 2.46 -19.98 12.66
C TRP A 39 3.15 -21.35 12.47
N LEU A 40 4.21 -21.43 11.67
CA LEU A 40 5.14 -22.56 11.70
C LEU A 40 6.03 -22.41 12.93
N LYS A 41 6.11 -23.44 13.79
CA LYS A 41 6.98 -23.45 14.98
C LYS A 41 8.43 -23.16 14.59
N LEU A 42 8.81 -21.89 14.60
CA LEU A 42 10.13 -21.43 14.19
C LEU A 42 11.13 -21.59 15.36
N PRO A 43 12.38 -22.00 15.09
CA PRO A 43 13.43 -21.96 16.08
C PRO A 43 13.66 -20.52 16.57
N ALA A 44 13.94 -20.37 17.87
CA ALA A 44 14.05 -19.07 18.55
C ALA A 44 15.02 -18.08 17.87
N LEU A 45 16.09 -18.60 17.22
CA LEU A 45 17.04 -17.79 16.47
C LEU A 45 16.39 -17.04 15.30
N LEU A 46 15.54 -17.72 14.51
CA LEU A 46 14.87 -17.11 13.36
C LEU A 46 13.84 -16.06 13.80
N TYR A 47 13.17 -16.30 14.93
CA TYR A 47 12.28 -15.32 15.55
C TYR A 47 13.01 -14.03 15.93
N LEU A 48 14.18 -14.15 16.57
CA LEU A 48 14.99 -13.01 17.01
C LEU A 48 15.52 -12.19 15.82
N ILE A 49 16.00 -12.87 14.77
CA ILE A 49 16.45 -12.25 13.52
C ILE A 49 15.30 -11.49 12.83
N ALA A 50 14.12 -12.11 12.75
CA ALA A 50 12.95 -11.50 12.13
C ALA A 50 12.45 -10.28 12.93
N GLY A 51 12.44 -10.38 14.27
CA GLY A 51 12.11 -9.27 15.17
C GLY A 51 13.07 -8.09 15.03
N ALA A 52 14.39 -8.36 15.03
CA ALA A 52 15.41 -7.34 14.81
C ALA A 52 15.26 -6.64 13.44
N ALA A 53 14.95 -7.42 12.39
CA ALA A 53 14.68 -6.85 11.07
C ALA A 53 13.40 -5.99 11.04
N GLY A 54 12.36 -6.37 11.78
CA GLY A 54 11.14 -5.56 11.95
C GLY A 54 11.40 -4.22 12.62
N ILE A 55 12.21 -4.20 13.69
CA ILE A 55 12.64 -2.97 14.38
C ILE A 55 13.46 -2.08 13.44
N LEU A 56 14.37 -2.68 12.65
CA LEU A 56 15.17 -1.94 11.67
C LEU A 56 14.28 -1.27 10.59
N GLN A 57 13.22 -1.95 10.16
CA GLN A 57 12.24 -1.37 9.23
C GLN A 57 11.43 -0.20 9.84
N LEU A 58 11.17 -0.23 11.14
CA LEU A 58 10.54 0.89 11.84
C LEU A 58 11.45 2.13 11.86
N LEU A 59 12.76 1.95 12.04
CA LEU A 59 13.73 3.05 11.93
C LEU A 59 13.76 3.63 10.50
N VAL A 60 13.72 2.76 9.49
CA VAL A 60 13.63 3.18 8.07
C VAL A 60 12.34 3.96 7.79
N LEU A 61 11.21 3.56 8.37
CA LEU A 61 9.94 4.27 8.25
C LEU A 61 10.03 5.71 8.74
N PHE A 62 10.70 5.95 9.87
CA PHE A 62 10.85 7.31 10.42
C PHE A 62 11.59 8.25 9.43
N TYR A 63 12.66 7.75 8.80
CA TYR A 63 13.35 8.48 7.74
C TYR A 63 12.48 8.69 6.49
N PHE A 64 11.67 7.70 6.12
CA PHE A 64 10.75 7.79 4.99
C PHE A 64 9.67 8.85 5.20
N VAL A 65 9.08 8.94 6.40
CA VAL A 65 8.08 9.98 6.75
C VAL A 65 8.71 11.38 6.68
N LYS A 66 9.92 11.56 7.22
CA LYS A 66 10.66 12.85 7.09
C LYS A 66 10.87 13.24 5.63
N LEU A 67 11.21 12.27 4.78
CA LEU A 67 11.43 12.49 3.35
C LEU A 67 10.14 12.91 2.63
N ILE A 68 9.00 12.29 2.95
CA ILE A 68 7.69 12.67 2.39
C ILE A 68 7.32 14.10 2.76
N LEU A 69 7.52 14.49 4.03
CA LEU A 69 7.22 15.85 4.50
C LEU A 69 8.06 16.91 3.77
N LEU A 70 9.33 16.60 3.51
CA LEU A 70 10.26 17.49 2.80
C LEU A 70 9.88 17.64 1.32
N VAL A 71 9.46 16.54 0.67
CA VAL A 71 8.98 16.55 -0.72
C VAL A 71 7.64 17.26 -0.86
N LYS A 72 6.72 17.09 0.10
CA LYS A 72 5.39 17.74 0.11
C LYS A 72 5.49 19.27 0.02
N LYS A 73 6.55 19.86 0.59
CA LYS A 73 6.79 21.31 0.55
C LYS A 73 7.18 21.83 -0.84
N ASN A 74 7.79 20.98 -1.67
CA ASN A 74 8.42 21.40 -2.94
C ASN A 74 7.67 20.92 -4.20
N VAL A 75 6.59 20.15 -4.07
CA VAL A 75 5.86 19.59 -5.22
C VAL A 75 4.37 19.87 -5.14
N THR A 76 3.90 20.79 -5.97
CA THR A 76 2.47 20.94 -6.29
C THR A 76 2.04 19.77 -7.17
N GLN A 77 1.14 18.93 -6.67
CA GLN A 77 0.54 17.82 -7.43
C GLN A 77 -0.98 17.99 -7.51
N LYS A 78 -1.60 17.48 -8.59
CA LYS A 78 -3.06 17.39 -8.71
C LYS A 78 -3.64 16.54 -7.57
N PHE A 79 -4.90 16.86 -7.19
CA PHE A 79 -5.62 16.23 -6.08
C PHE A 79 -5.58 14.70 -6.11
N THR A 80 -5.88 14.07 -7.25
CA THR A 80 -5.92 12.60 -7.40
C THR A 80 -4.57 11.95 -7.10
N THR A 81 -3.48 12.51 -7.61
CA THR A 81 -2.13 11.97 -7.37
C THR A 81 -1.76 12.11 -5.90
N LYS A 82 -2.04 13.28 -5.30
CA LYS A 82 -1.77 13.53 -3.88
C LYS A 82 -2.56 12.58 -2.98
N TYR A 83 -3.84 12.35 -3.29
CA TYR A 83 -4.71 11.44 -2.55
C TYR A 83 -4.17 10.00 -2.55
N LEU A 84 -3.82 9.46 -3.73
CA LEU A 84 -3.26 8.11 -3.86
C LEU A 84 -1.91 7.96 -3.17
N TRP A 85 -1.04 8.98 -3.24
CA TRP A 85 0.24 8.99 -2.50
C TRP A 85 0.05 8.95 -0.98
N ILE A 86 -0.91 9.72 -0.47
CA ILE A 86 -1.22 9.74 0.96
C ILE A 86 -1.76 8.37 1.40
N LEU A 87 -2.70 7.79 0.65
CA LEU A 87 -3.23 6.47 0.96
C LEU A 87 -2.15 5.39 0.95
N ALA A 88 -1.28 5.35 -0.06
CA ALA A 88 -0.16 4.41 -0.11
C ALA A 88 0.79 4.57 1.09
N SER A 89 1.03 5.81 1.51
CA SER A 89 1.87 6.12 2.69
C SER A 89 1.22 5.66 3.99
N ILE A 90 -0.09 5.89 4.14
CA ILE A 90 -0.87 5.43 5.31
C ILE A 90 -0.85 3.90 5.37
N ALA A 91 -1.11 3.21 4.24
CA ALA A 91 -1.07 1.76 4.17
C ALA A 91 0.32 1.21 4.54
N PHE A 92 1.39 1.88 4.11
CA PHE A 92 2.77 1.50 4.45
C PHE A 92 3.05 1.66 5.94
N ILE A 93 2.64 2.77 6.55
CA ILE A 93 2.76 2.99 8.00
C ILE A 93 1.99 1.91 8.77
N LEU A 94 0.74 1.68 8.39
CA LEU A 94 -0.12 0.68 9.05
C LEU A 94 0.46 -0.73 8.94
N LYS A 95 1.02 -1.10 7.77
CA LYS A 95 1.74 -2.36 7.58
C LYS A 95 2.90 -2.51 8.56
N ILE A 96 3.76 -1.50 8.71
CA ILE A 96 4.91 -1.57 9.61
C ILE A 96 4.47 -1.66 11.07
N ILE A 97 3.40 -0.96 11.46
CA ILE A 97 2.81 -1.08 12.81
C ILE A 97 2.35 -2.51 13.05
N LEU A 98 1.52 -3.07 12.15
CA LEU A 98 1.03 -4.45 12.27
C LEU A 98 2.18 -5.48 12.30
N GLN A 99 3.24 -5.22 11.54
CA GLN A 99 4.42 -6.07 11.52
C GLN A 99 5.16 -6.06 12.85
N VAL A 100 5.34 -4.89 13.48
CA VAL A 100 5.98 -4.80 14.81
C VAL A 100 5.09 -5.37 15.91
N LEU A 101 3.78 -5.17 15.81
CA LEU A 101 2.79 -5.81 16.70
C LEU A 101 2.91 -7.35 16.66
N SER A 102 3.22 -7.92 15.50
CA SER A 102 3.43 -9.36 15.32
C SER A 102 4.73 -9.89 15.93
N VAL A 103 5.65 -9.01 16.37
CA VAL A 103 6.87 -9.38 17.13
C VAL A 103 6.58 -9.58 18.62
N ILE A 104 5.39 -9.20 19.11
CA ILE A 104 5.02 -9.37 20.52
C ILE A 104 4.39 -10.77 20.68
N PRO A 105 5.00 -11.70 21.47
CA PRO A 105 4.55 -13.11 21.54
C PRO A 105 3.08 -13.28 21.91
N PHE A 106 2.58 -12.45 22.82
CA PHE A 106 1.18 -12.43 23.24
C PHE A 106 0.25 -12.07 22.08
N LEU A 107 0.60 -11.03 21.31
CA LEU A 107 -0.21 -10.54 20.20
C LEU A 107 -0.08 -11.44 18.95
N SER A 108 1.08 -12.05 18.73
CA SER A 108 1.29 -12.99 17.64
C SER A 108 0.40 -14.23 17.79
N TYR A 109 0.16 -14.70 19.02
CA TYR A 109 -0.75 -15.83 19.23
C TYR A 109 -2.16 -15.52 18.73
N TYR A 110 -2.71 -14.34 19.05
CA TYR A 110 -4.02 -13.92 18.55
C TYR A 110 -4.02 -13.64 17.03
N ALA A 111 -3.00 -12.94 16.54
CA ALA A 111 -2.90 -12.54 15.13
C ALA A 111 -2.73 -13.72 14.18
N PHE A 112 -2.01 -14.78 14.59
CA PHE A 112 -1.76 -15.96 13.76
C PHE A 112 -2.72 -17.11 14.02
N SER A 113 -3.47 -17.10 15.12
CA SER A 113 -4.53 -18.11 15.34
C SER A 113 -5.68 -17.96 14.34
N PHE A 114 -5.83 -16.80 13.69
CA PHE A 114 -6.95 -16.51 12.81
C PHE A 114 -6.50 -16.07 11.42
N ARG A 115 -6.88 -16.88 10.43
CA ARG A 115 -6.56 -16.68 9.01
C ARG A 115 -6.99 -15.30 8.48
N PRO A 116 -8.17 -14.73 8.82
CA PRO A 116 -8.59 -13.43 8.28
C PRO A 116 -7.63 -12.27 8.60
N ILE A 117 -6.97 -12.28 9.76
CA ILE A 117 -6.02 -11.23 10.17
C ILE A 117 -4.80 -11.22 9.26
N VAL A 118 -4.23 -12.41 9.01
CA VAL A 118 -3.08 -12.57 8.09
C VAL A 118 -3.48 -12.20 6.66
N ILE A 119 -4.69 -12.57 6.24
CA ILE A 119 -5.24 -12.23 4.92
C ILE A 119 -5.38 -10.71 4.77
N GLY A 120 -5.91 -10.00 5.76
CA GLY A 120 -5.99 -8.53 5.78
C GLY A 120 -4.61 -7.88 5.66
N TYR A 121 -3.64 -8.31 6.48
CA TYR A 121 -2.26 -7.82 6.40
C TYR A 121 -1.67 -7.94 4.98
N LEU A 122 -1.89 -9.08 4.31
CA LEU A 122 -1.43 -9.28 2.93
C LEU A 122 -2.18 -8.37 1.95
N HIS A 123 -3.50 -8.24 2.07
CA HIS A 123 -4.31 -7.35 1.22
C HIS A 123 -3.88 -5.89 1.38
N LEU A 124 -3.67 -5.41 2.60
CA LEU A 124 -3.16 -4.08 2.85
C LEU A 124 -1.78 -3.86 2.18
N SER A 125 -0.91 -4.87 2.19
CA SER A 125 0.41 -4.78 1.56
C SER A 125 0.34 -4.74 0.02
N PHE A 126 -0.40 -5.66 -0.61
CA PHE A 126 -0.50 -5.73 -2.08
C PHE A 126 -1.48 -4.70 -2.66
N LEU A 127 -2.69 -4.67 -2.12
CA LEU A 127 -3.77 -3.81 -2.58
C LEU A 127 -3.63 -2.38 -2.05
N GLY A 128 -3.30 -2.20 -0.78
CA GLY A 128 -3.12 -0.88 -0.18
C GLY A 128 -1.82 -0.19 -0.61
N ILE A 129 -0.67 -0.82 -0.49
CA ILE A 129 0.61 -0.15 -0.76
C ILE A 129 0.92 -0.18 -2.26
N ILE A 130 1.04 -1.38 -2.84
CA ILE A 130 1.55 -1.53 -4.21
C ILE A 130 0.56 -0.93 -5.22
N SER A 131 -0.74 -1.23 -5.10
CA SER A 131 -1.72 -0.77 -6.09
C SER A 131 -1.94 0.75 -6.03
N PHE A 132 -2.08 1.36 -4.84
CA PHE A 132 -2.17 2.82 -4.73
C PHE A 132 -0.89 3.51 -5.21
N PHE A 133 0.30 2.93 -4.94
CA PHE A 133 1.56 3.47 -5.43
C PHE A 133 1.65 3.43 -6.97
N ILE A 134 1.29 2.29 -7.58
CA ILE A 134 1.29 2.15 -9.05
C ILE A 134 0.28 3.11 -9.67
N LEU A 135 -0.94 3.21 -9.14
CA LEU A 135 -1.95 4.14 -9.66
C LEU A 135 -1.51 5.60 -9.52
N ALA A 136 -0.87 5.97 -8.42
CA ALA A 136 -0.30 7.32 -8.24
C ALA A 136 0.78 7.61 -9.29
N TYR A 137 1.67 6.65 -9.54
CA TYR A 137 2.73 6.78 -10.55
C TYR A 137 2.17 6.87 -11.97
N ILE A 138 1.23 5.99 -12.31
CA ILE A 138 0.52 6.00 -13.60
C ILE A 138 -0.16 7.36 -13.79
N ASN A 139 -0.91 7.85 -12.80
CA ASN A 139 -1.58 9.15 -12.90
C ASN A 139 -0.58 10.29 -13.18
N GLN A 140 0.60 10.24 -12.56
CA GLN A 140 1.64 11.23 -12.77
C GLN A 140 2.24 11.20 -14.18
N VAL A 141 2.45 10.01 -14.75
CA VAL A 141 2.89 9.84 -16.14
C VAL A 141 1.80 10.30 -17.11
N LEU A 142 0.54 9.95 -16.86
CA LEU A 142 -0.59 10.41 -17.67
C LEU A 142 -0.74 11.93 -17.66
N ILE A 143 -0.53 12.58 -16.50
CA ILE A 143 -0.59 14.04 -16.40
C ILE A 143 0.46 14.70 -17.30
N ALA A 144 1.66 14.14 -17.40
CA ALA A 144 2.70 14.64 -18.33
C ALA A 144 2.28 14.51 -19.80
N GLN A 145 1.39 13.57 -20.12
CA GLN A 145 0.79 13.39 -21.44
C GLN A 145 -0.54 14.14 -21.61
N GLY A 146 -0.92 15.03 -20.67
CA GLY A 146 -2.19 15.77 -20.70
C GLY A 146 -3.43 14.93 -20.41
N LYS A 147 -3.26 13.71 -19.91
CA LYS A 147 -4.33 12.80 -19.50
C LYS A 147 -4.41 12.75 -17.97
N GLN A 148 -5.48 12.20 -17.41
CA GLN A 148 -5.59 12.00 -15.96
C GLN A 148 -6.50 10.83 -15.64
N ILE A 149 -6.20 10.13 -14.54
CA ILE A 149 -7.08 9.12 -13.98
C ILE A 149 -8.36 9.82 -13.48
N SER A 150 -9.51 9.19 -13.73
CA SER A 150 -10.78 9.65 -13.21
C SER A 150 -10.79 9.71 -11.68
N LYS A 151 -11.19 10.87 -11.13
CA LYS A 151 -11.36 11.05 -9.69
C LYS A 151 -12.37 10.06 -9.11
N THR A 152 -13.48 9.85 -9.81
CA THR A 152 -14.57 8.95 -9.41
C THR A 152 -14.10 7.50 -9.39
N GLY A 153 -13.40 7.05 -10.44
CA GLY A 153 -12.84 5.69 -10.49
C GLY A 153 -11.83 5.44 -9.38
N ALA A 154 -10.93 6.40 -9.13
CA ALA A 154 -9.97 6.32 -8.03
C ALA A 154 -10.63 6.28 -6.65
N LEU A 155 -11.72 7.03 -6.44
CA LEU A 155 -12.48 7.04 -5.19
C LEU A 155 -13.21 5.70 -4.97
N ILE A 156 -13.89 5.17 -6.00
CA ILE A 156 -14.60 3.87 -5.91
C ILE A 156 -13.60 2.74 -5.62
N PHE A 157 -12.46 2.74 -6.29
CA PHE A 157 -11.40 1.77 -6.04
C PHE A 157 -10.87 1.87 -4.60
N SER A 158 -10.51 3.07 -4.13
CA SER A 158 -9.94 3.23 -2.80
C SER A 158 -10.94 2.92 -1.69
N THR A 159 -12.20 3.32 -1.83
CA THR A 159 -13.24 3.02 -0.83
C THR A 159 -13.54 1.52 -0.79
N GLY A 160 -13.60 0.85 -1.94
CA GLY A 160 -13.75 -0.62 -1.99
C GLY A 160 -12.63 -1.34 -1.24
N VAL A 161 -11.37 -0.95 -1.47
CA VAL A 161 -10.20 -1.52 -0.78
C VAL A 161 -10.26 -1.27 0.73
N LEU A 162 -10.60 -0.04 1.16
CA LEU A 162 -10.69 0.30 2.58
C LEU A 162 -11.80 -0.47 3.29
N LEU A 163 -12.98 -0.58 2.66
CA LEU A 163 -14.10 -1.36 3.20
C LEU A 163 -13.75 -2.84 3.29
N GLN A 164 -13.06 -3.39 2.27
CA GLN A 164 -12.63 -4.79 2.29
C GLN A 164 -11.67 -5.06 3.45
N GLU A 165 -10.73 -4.16 3.70
CA GLU A 165 -9.82 -4.28 4.84
C GLU A 165 -10.57 -4.20 6.18
N ILE A 166 -11.52 -3.28 6.34
CA ILE A 166 -12.34 -3.16 7.56
C ILE A 166 -13.11 -4.46 7.83
N VAL A 167 -13.71 -5.06 6.80
CA VAL A 167 -14.46 -6.31 6.94
C VAL A 167 -13.53 -7.47 7.35
N LEU A 168 -12.32 -7.54 6.80
CA LEU A 168 -11.31 -8.54 7.21
C LEU A 168 -10.83 -8.31 8.65
N MET A 169 -10.65 -7.05 9.06
CA MET A 169 -10.28 -6.71 10.44
C MET A 169 -11.38 -7.10 11.42
N ILE A 170 -12.66 -6.85 11.10
CA ILE A 170 -13.79 -7.24 11.96
C ILE A 170 -13.88 -8.76 12.10
N GLN A 171 -13.73 -9.51 10.99
CA GLN A 171 -13.64 -10.99 11.05
C GLN A 171 -12.45 -11.46 11.90
N GLY A 172 -11.36 -10.70 11.90
CA GLY A 172 -10.21 -10.94 12.77
C GLY A 172 -10.44 -10.62 14.25
N LEU A 173 -11.52 -9.94 14.63
CA LEU A 173 -11.85 -9.62 16.02
C LEU A 173 -12.82 -10.62 16.66
N GLU A 174 -13.41 -11.53 15.88
CA GLU A 174 -14.28 -12.63 16.36
C GLU A 174 -13.57 -13.54 17.38
N VAL A 175 -12.25 -13.48 17.40
CA VAL A 175 -11.33 -14.11 18.36
C VAL A 175 -11.57 -13.70 19.81
N MET A 176 -11.98 -12.46 20.03
CA MET A 176 -12.17 -11.88 21.35
C MET A 176 -13.61 -12.10 21.88
N GLU A 177 -14.22 -13.23 21.50
CA GLU A 177 -15.62 -13.60 21.82
C GLU A 177 -16.70 -12.64 21.26
N PHE A 178 -16.36 -11.83 20.26
CA PHE A 178 -17.36 -11.09 19.50
C PHE A 178 -18.15 -12.04 18.59
N LYS A 179 -19.47 -11.80 18.47
CA LYS A 179 -20.33 -12.57 17.57
C LYS A 179 -19.73 -12.58 16.16
N PRO A 180 -19.65 -13.75 15.51
CA PRO A 180 -19.14 -13.84 14.15
C PRO A 180 -19.99 -12.97 13.22
N LEU A 181 -19.34 -12.23 12.32
CA LEU A 181 -20.01 -11.36 11.37
C LEU A 181 -20.78 -12.25 10.38
N PRO A 182 -22.13 -12.24 10.40
CA PRO A 182 -22.90 -13.07 9.50
C PRO A 182 -22.67 -12.61 8.05
N TYR A 183 -22.52 -13.57 7.12
CA TYR A 183 -22.35 -13.33 5.68
C TYR A 183 -21.09 -12.53 5.28
N ALA A 184 -20.04 -12.55 6.10
CA ALA A 184 -18.75 -11.92 5.80
C ALA A 184 -18.23 -12.19 4.37
N ASN A 185 -18.29 -13.45 3.92
CA ASN A 185 -17.86 -13.84 2.57
C ASN A 185 -18.65 -13.15 1.45
N LEU A 186 -19.96 -12.97 1.66
CA LEU A 186 -20.83 -12.31 0.69
C LEU A 186 -20.53 -10.82 0.59
N ILE A 187 -20.28 -10.16 1.74
CA ILE A 187 -19.87 -8.77 1.80
C ILE A 187 -18.53 -8.58 1.08
N LEU A 188 -17.55 -9.44 1.35
CA LEU A 188 -16.25 -9.43 0.66
C LEU A 188 -16.39 -9.61 -0.86
N PHE A 189 -17.32 -10.47 -1.31
CA PHE A 189 -17.60 -10.66 -2.73
C PHE A 189 -18.11 -9.38 -3.40
N PHE A 190 -19.08 -8.69 -2.80
CA PHE A 190 -19.59 -7.42 -3.34
C PHE A 190 -18.53 -6.32 -3.34
N LEU A 191 -17.67 -6.27 -2.30
CA LEU A 191 -16.57 -5.32 -2.25
C LEU A 191 -15.52 -5.60 -3.34
N ALA A 192 -15.22 -6.86 -3.64
CA ALA A 192 -14.34 -7.21 -4.76
C ALA A 192 -14.91 -6.75 -6.11
N ILE A 193 -16.23 -6.90 -6.32
CA ILE A 193 -16.90 -6.36 -7.53
C ILE A 193 -16.78 -4.84 -7.58
N MET A 194 -17.02 -4.15 -6.47
CA MET A 194 -16.89 -2.69 -6.39
C MET A 194 -15.48 -2.20 -6.74
N ILE A 195 -14.44 -2.87 -6.23
CA ILE A 195 -13.03 -2.60 -6.57
C ILE A 195 -12.81 -2.80 -8.07
N GLY A 196 -13.32 -3.89 -8.63
CA GLY A 196 -13.27 -4.18 -10.07
C GLY A 196 -13.92 -3.09 -10.93
N ILE A 197 -15.11 -2.63 -10.54
CA ILE A 197 -15.82 -1.53 -11.22
C ILE A 197 -14.97 -0.24 -11.18
N GLY A 198 -14.37 0.08 -10.04
CA GLY A 198 -13.48 1.22 -9.90
C GLY A 198 -12.30 1.17 -10.88
N LEU A 199 -11.66 0.00 -11.01
CA LEU A 199 -10.55 -0.21 -11.95
C LEU A 199 -10.99 -0.12 -13.42
N VAL A 200 -12.11 -0.75 -13.78
CA VAL A 200 -12.65 -0.69 -15.15
C VAL A 200 -12.99 0.75 -15.54
N TRP A 201 -13.56 1.52 -14.62
CA TRP A 201 -13.85 2.94 -14.84
C TRP A 201 -12.57 3.76 -15.09
N ILE A 202 -11.51 3.52 -14.32
CA ILE A 202 -10.20 4.12 -14.55
C ILE A 202 -9.67 3.75 -15.94
N ALA A 203 -9.73 2.47 -16.32
CA ALA A 203 -9.22 2.00 -17.61
C ALA A 203 -9.96 2.62 -18.81
N ILE A 204 -11.30 2.66 -18.77
CA ILE A 204 -12.13 3.25 -19.84
C ILE A 204 -11.85 4.75 -19.98
N THR A 205 -11.75 5.48 -18.87
CA THR A 205 -11.50 6.93 -18.90
C THR A 205 -10.11 7.27 -19.44
N VAL A 206 -9.11 6.47 -19.10
CA VAL A 206 -7.76 6.57 -19.67
C VAL A 206 -7.75 6.29 -21.17
N SER A 207 -8.45 5.24 -21.62
CA SER A 207 -8.53 4.86 -23.04
C SER A 207 -9.27 5.88 -23.90
N LYS A 208 -10.42 6.39 -23.45
CA LYS A 208 -11.15 7.47 -24.15
C LYS A 208 -10.30 8.73 -24.32
N SER A 209 -9.52 9.07 -23.29
CA SER A 209 -8.59 10.20 -23.35
C SER A 209 -7.41 9.98 -24.32
N ALA A 210 -7.11 8.72 -24.70
CA ALA A 210 -6.13 8.39 -25.74
C ALA A 210 -6.68 8.59 -27.16
N ASN A 211 -7.90 8.11 -27.43
CA ASN A 211 -8.50 8.18 -28.77
C ASN A 211 -8.80 9.62 -29.20
N TYR A 212 -9.22 10.49 -28.27
CA TYR A 212 -9.50 11.90 -28.58
C TYR A 212 -8.29 12.68 -29.12
N LYS A 213 -7.07 12.33 -28.68
CA LYS A 213 -5.84 12.96 -29.18
C LYS A 213 -5.44 12.49 -30.57
N LEU A 214 -5.71 11.24 -30.92
CA LEU A 214 -5.39 10.70 -32.25
C LEU A 214 -6.29 11.31 -33.32
N THR A 215 -7.58 11.49 -33.03
CA THR A 215 -8.53 12.13 -33.95
C THR A 215 -8.26 13.61 -34.21
N GLN A 216 -7.70 14.33 -33.24
CA GLN A 216 -7.32 15.75 -33.39
C GLN A 216 -6.05 15.93 -34.23
N ASN A 217 -5.10 14.99 -34.13
CA ASN A 217 -3.83 15.03 -34.87
C ASN A 217 -3.96 14.54 -36.33
N SER A 218 -5.05 13.84 -36.68
CA SER A 218 -5.36 13.41 -38.06
C SER A 218 -6.18 14.42 -38.86
N SER A 219 -6.68 15.46 -38.21
CA SER A 219 -7.50 16.54 -38.81
C SER A 219 -6.72 17.85 -39.00
N THR A 220 -5.41 17.82 -38.81
CA THR A 220 -4.45 18.92 -39.03
C THR A 220 -3.41 18.46 -40.03
#